data_AF-A0A2G5T0E9-F1
#
_entry.id   AF-A0A2G5T0E9-F1
#
_cell.length_a   1.000
_cell.length_b   1.000
_cell.length_c   1.000
_cell.angle_alpha   90.00
_cell.angle_beta   90.00
_cell.angle_gamma   90.00
#
_symmetry.space_group_name_H-M   'P 1'
#
loop_
_entity.id
_entity.type
_entity.pdbx_description
1 polymer ?
#
loop_
_entity_poly.entity_id
_entity_poly.type
_entity_poly.pdbx_seq_one_letter_code
_entity_poly.pdbx_strand_id
1 'polypeptide(L)'
;MIDHTEDLGKMYDEVLEDISALDMTTQRHRRCCICNDVKIDGYMKNVTMDSEKLLLILGCLFRKEISMIDAREFLTRPAKTYVCHFHFTETIDTLYERLQITCPYDIYKCSADILQKTFESVCELRVHTTFTQYIKILLDFLERYDHMRSPTRQDLLDYYTTLVEPSCDDPRVQAVEEEVAGMLHETEGLGNNYNEALECSSSLDMPKQRHQDIHNSRRCCICNDVKIDGYMKNVTMDNEKLLLILGCVFRNEISMIDAHGFLTRPAKTYVCVLHFKETIDTLYEKLQITCPYDIYKCSADILQKTFESMCELRVHTTFTQYIKILLDFLERYDHMRAP
;
A
#
# COMPACT_ATOMS: atom_id res chain seq x y z
N MET A 1 -24.34 16.76 -50.84
CA MET A 1 -23.49 16.48 -49.68
C MET A 1 -24.38 15.82 -48.65
N ILE A 2 -24.34 14.49 -48.57
CA ILE A 2 -25.07 13.72 -47.57
C ILE A 2 -24.07 13.46 -46.45
N ASP A 3 -24.47 13.83 -45.24
CA ASP A 3 -23.64 13.82 -44.05
C ASP A 3 -23.44 12.38 -43.55
N HIS A 4 -22.26 11.82 -43.83
CA HIS A 4 -21.90 10.44 -43.47
C HIS A 4 -21.40 10.30 -42.01
N THR A 5 -21.50 11.36 -41.20
CA THR A 5 -20.98 11.35 -39.82
C THR A 5 -22.01 10.94 -38.76
N GLU A 6 -23.31 11.08 -39.05
CA GLU A 6 -24.39 10.69 -38.12
C GLU A 6 -24.65 9.17 -38.04
N ASP A 7 -24.34 8.42 -39.11
CA ASP A 7 -24.57 6.96 -39.16
C ASP A 7 -23.48 6.14 -38.45
N LEU A 8 -22.25 6.67 -38.37
CA LEU A 8 -21.15 6.02 -37.66
C LEU A 8 -21.31 6.09 -36.13
N GLY A 9 -21.85 7.19 -35.60
CA GLY A 9 -22.10 7.35 -34.16
C GLY A 9 -23.11 6.33 -33.63
N LYS A 10 -24.22 6.14 -34.35
CA LYS A 10 -25.27 5.17 -33.96
C LYS A 10 -24.80 3.72 -34.04
N MET A 11 -23.96 3.40 -35.02
CA MET A 11 -23.40 2.05 -35.16
C MET A 11 -22.38 1.73 -34.06
N TYR A 12 -21.65 2.73 -33.55
CA TYR A 12 -20.75 2.57 -32.40
C TYR A 12 -21.50 2.46 -31.07
N ASP A 13 -22.58 3.22 -30.89
CA ASP A 13 -23.41 3.16 -29.68
C ASP A 13 -24.20 1.84 -29.60
N GLU A 14 -24.74 1.33 -30.71
CA GLU A 14 -25.38 0.00 -30.75
C GLU A 14 -24.38 -1.14 -30.48
N VAL A 15 -23.14 -1.03 -30.97
CA VAL A 15 -22.08 -2.02 -30.69
C VAL A 15 -21.59 -1.94 -29.23
N LEU A 16 -21.57 -0.76 -28.60
CA LEU A 16 -21.24 -0.59 -27.19
C LEU A 16 -22.36 -1.07 -26.26
N GLU A 17 -23.63 -0.83 -26.62
CA GLU A 17 -24.78 -1.40 -25.92
C GLU A 17 -24.83 -2.93 -26.07
N ASP A 18 -24.49 -3.48 -27.24
CA ASP A 18 -24.40 -4.93 -27.44
C ASP A 18 -23.19 -5.56 -26.73
N ILE A 19 -22.03 -4.89 -26.69
CA ILE A 19 -20.84 -5.38 -25.94
C ILE A 19 -21.09 -5.34 -24.42
N SER A 20 -21.75 -4.30 -23.91
CA SER A 20 -22.14 -4.22 -22.50
C SER A 20 -23.28 -5.19 -22.14
N ALA A 21 -24.21 -5.44 -23.06
CA ALA A 21 -25.25 -6.46 -22.90
C ALA A 21 -24.71 -7.90 -23.00
N LEU A 22 -23.66 -8.15 -23.80
CA LEU A 22 -22.99 -9.45 -23.91
C LEU A 22 -22.20 -9.82 -22.64
N ASP A 23 -21.71 -8.84 -21.86
CA ASP A 23 -20.98 -9.10 -20.61
C ASP A 23 -21.89 -9.19 -19.35
N MET A 24 -23.15 -8.75 -19.46
CA MET A 24 -24.13 -8.83 -18.36
C MET A 24 -25.05 -10.06 -18.41
N THR A 25 -24.96 -10.90 -19.45
CA THR A 25 -25.77 -12.12 -19.56
C THR A 25 -25.17 -13.27 -18.72
N THR A 26 -25.61 -13.33 -17.46
CA THR A 26 -25.50 -14.43 -16.48
C THR A 26 -24.23 -14.51 -15.63
N GLN A 27 -23.84 -13.41 -14.99
CA GLN A 27 -22.98 -13.51 -13.80
C GLN A 27 -23.69 -14.35 -12.72
N ARG A 28 -23.27 -15.61 -12.56
CA ARG A 28 -23.87 -16.52 -11.59
C ARG A 28 -23.34 -16.18 -10.21
N HIS A 29 -24.24 -15.85 -9.29
CA HIS A 29 -23.89 -15.64 -7.90
C HIS A 29 -23.84 -16.98 -7.18
N ARG A 30 -22.77 -17.22 -6.42
CA ARG A 30 -22.57 -18.44 -5.64
C ARG A 30 -22.21 -18.12 -4.21
N ARG A 31 -22.58 -19.02 -3.32
CA ARG A 31 -22.27 -18.91 -1.90
C ARG A 31 -20.96 -19.64 -1.59
N CYS A 32 -20.04 -18.97 -0.91
CA CYS A 32 -18.82 -19.58 -0.39
C CYS A 32 -19.15 -20.56 0.72
N CYS A 33 -18.62 -21.78 0.66
CA CYS A 33 -18.89 -22.78 1.69
C CYS A 33 -18.13 -22.55 3.02
N ILE A 34 -17.14 -21.64 3.04
CA ILE A 34 -16.37 -21.29 4.24
C ILE A 34 -17.03 -20.09 4.94
N CYS A 35 -17.05 -18.90 4.33
CA CYS A 35 -17.63 -17.71 4.96
C CYS A 35 -19.14 -17.54 4.77
N ASN A 36 -19.78 -18.38 3.95
CA ASN A 36 -21.21 -18.26 3.62
C ASN A 36 -21.61 -16.99 2.85
N ASP A 37 -20.66 -16.17 2.38
CA ASP A 37 -20.95 -14.97 1.56
C ASP A 37 -21.35 -15.34 0.13
N VAL A 38 -22.18 -14.49 -0.48
CA VAL A 38 -22.51 -14.56 -1.90
C VAL A 38 -21.51 -13.72 -2.69
N LYS A 39 -20.87 -14.32 -3.70
CA LYS A 39 -19.95 -13.65 -4.63
C LYS A 39 -20.30 -14.00 -6.08
N ILE A 40 -19.84 -13.17 -7.01
CA ILE A 40 -19.92 -13.42 -8.46
C ILE A 40 -18.97 -14.57 -8.83
N ASP A 41 -19.33 -15.39 -9.83
CA ASP A 41 -18.59 -16.60 -10.25
C ASP A 41 -17.09 -16.36 -10.48
N GLY A 42 -16.71 -15.20 -11.01
CA GLY A 42 -15.30 -14.84 -11.25
C GLY A 42 -14.44 -14.70 -9.99
N TYR A 43 -15.05 -14.53 -8.81
CA TYR A 43 -14.36 -14.48 -7.51
C TYR A 43 -14.47 -15.81 -6.74
N MET A 44 -14.95 -16.86 -7.40
CA MET A 44 -15.24 -18.15 -6.81
C MET A 44 -14.49 -19.24 -7.56
N LYS A 45 -13.87 -20.15 -6.81
CA LYS A 45 -13.35 -21.39 -7.35
C LYS A 45 -14.27 -22.56 -7.01
N ASN A 46 -14.58 -23.37 -8.01
CA ASN A 46 -15.14 -24.71 -7.79
C ASN A 46 -14.01 -25.66 -7.37
N VAL A 47 -13.93 -25.96 -6.08
CA VAL A 47 -12.93 -26.86 -5.50
C VAL A 47 -13.42 -28.29 -5.63
N THR A 48 -12.76 -29.07 -6.47
CA THR A 48 -13.09 -30.48 -6.75
C THR A 48 -12.02 -31.45 -6.27
N MET A 49 -10.85 -30.96 -5.86
CA MET A 49 -9.77 -31.81 -5.36
C MET A 49 -9.76 -31.84 -3.85
N ASP A 50 -9.79 -33.05 -3.28
CA ASP A 50 -9.79 -33.26 -1.83
C ASP A 50 -8.55 -32.68 -1.16
N SER A 51 -7.40 -32.66 -1.84
CA SER A 51 -6.16 -32.06 -1.33
C SER A 51 -6.27 -30.54 -1.18
N GLU A 52 -6.94 -29.86 -2.11
CA GLU A 52 -7.21 -28.42 -2.01
C GLU A 52 -8.20 -28.13 -0.88
N LYS A 53 -9.27 -28.92 -0.81
CA LYS A 53 -10.26 -28.83 0.26
C LYS A 53 -9.60 -29.03 1.64
N LEU A 54 -8.69 -29.99 1.75
CA LEU A 54 -7.90 -30.24 2.96
C LEU A 54 -7.07 -29.02 3.37
N LEU A 55 -6.30 -28.43 2.44
CA LEU A 55 -5.44 -27.29 2.77
C LEU A 55 -6.22 -26.01 3.08
N LEU A 56 -7.34 -25.76 2.40
CA LEU A 56 -8.23 -24.63 2.73
C LEU A 56 -8.76 -24.73 4.17
N ILE A 57 -9.20 -25.92 4.57
CA ILE A 57 -9.68 -26.18 5.93
C ILE A 57 -8.55 -26.16 6.96
N LEU A 58 -7.36 -26.63 6.59
CA LEU A 58 -6.18 -26.52 7.42
C LEU A 58 -5.79 -25.04 7.65
N GLY A 59 -5.93 -24.19 6.63
CA GLY A 59 -5.75 -22.74 6.75
C GLY A 59 -6.69 -22.13 7.78
N CYS A 60 -7.99 -22.40 7.68
CA CYS A 60 -8.99 -21.95 8.67
C CYS A 60 -8.66 -22.44 10.09
N LEU A 61 -8.21 -23.69 10.23
CA LEU A 61 -7.81 -24.25 11.51
C LEU A 61 -6.61 -23.51 12.11
N PHE A 62 -5.60 -23.20 11.30
CA PHE A 62 -4.42 -22.47 11.76
C PHE A 62 -4.72 -21.02 12.16
N ARG A 63 -5.68 -20.38 11.48
CA ARG A 63 -6.24 -19.08 11.89
C ARG A 63 -7.22 -19.17 13.06
N LYS A 64 -7.51 -20.38 13.56
CA LYS A 64 -8.42 -20.66 14.67
C LYS A 64 -9.87 -20.21 14.41
N GLU A 65 -10.27 -20.17 13.14
CA GLU A 65 -11.63 -19.81 12.72
C GLU A 65 -12.62 -20.96 12.93
N ILE A 66 -12.12 -22.20 12.90
CA ILE A 66 -12.90 -23.42 13.07
C ILE A 66 -12.20 -24.37 14.04
N SER A 67 -12.97 -25.23 14.70
CA SER A 67 -12.41 -26.29 15.53
C SER A 67 -11.96 -27.49 14.67
N MET A 68 -11.15 -28.37 15.27
CA MET A 68 -10.77 -29.64 14.64
C MET A 68 -11.98 -30.56 14.38
N ILE A 69 -13.04 -30.43 15.19
CA ILE A 69 -14.30 -31.16 14.98
C ILE A 69 -15.01 -30.64 13.72
N ASP A 70 -15.15 -29.31 13.60
CA ASP A 70 -15.79 -28.67 12.44
C ASP A 70 -15.02 -28.98 11.15
N ALA A 71 -13.68 -28.96 11.21
CA ALA A 71 -12.80 -29.29 10.10
C ALA A 71 -13.04 -30.73 9.60
N ARG A 72 -13.12 -31.71 10.52
CA ARG A 72 -13.45 -33.10 10.18
C ARG A 72 -14.83 -33.21 9.55
N GLU A 73 -15.84 -32.59 10.13
CA GLU A 73 -17.20 -32.60 9.59
C GLU A 73 -17.23 -32.04 8.16
N PHE A 74 -16.58 -30.90 7.94
CA PHE A 74 -16.53 -30.26 6.62
C PHE A 74 -15.90 -31.18 5.56
N LEU A 75 -14.81 -31.87 5.90
CA LEU A 75 -14.11 -32.75 4.96
C LEU A 75 -14.97 -33.96 4.55
N THR A 76 -15.86 -34.45 5.41
CA THR A 76 -16.78 -35.56 5.08
C THR A 76 -17.84 -35.22 4.04
N ARG A 77 -18.12 -33.92 3.79
CA ARG A 77 -19.21 -33.49 2.90
C ARG A 77 -18.91 -33.86 1.43
N PRO A 78 -19.72 -34.74 0.80
CA PRO A 78 -19.53 -35.16 -0.57
C PRO A 78 -20.15 -34.12 -1.53
N ALA A 79 -19.41 -33.08 -1.89
CA ALA A 79 -19.89 -32.11 -2.87
C ALA A 79 -18.77 -31.30 -3.52
N LYS A 80 -19.09 -30.77 -4.72
CA LYS A 80 -18.43 -29.61 -5.32
C LYS A 80 -18.56 -28.44 -4.34
N THR A 81 -17.44 -27.94 -3.83
CA THR A 81 -17.44 -26.81 -2.90
C THR A 81 -17.00 -25.56 -3.61
N TYR A 82 -17.84 -24.53 -3.60
CA TYR A 82 -17.45 -23.21 -4.09
C TYR A 82 -16.79 -22.43 -2.96
N VAL A 83 -15.56 -21.99 -3.17
CA VAL A 83 -14.76 -21.23 -2.20
C VAL A 83 -14.34 -19.92 -2.85
N CYS A 84 -14.53 -18.79 -2.18
CA CYS A 84 -14.11 -17.50 -2.74
C CYS A 84 -12.57 -17.38 -2.73
N HIS A 85 -12.02 -16.64 -3.69
CA HIS A 85 -10.58 -16.43 -3.83
C HIS A 85 -9.94 -15.85 -2.56
N PHE A 86 -10.70 -15.07 -1.78
CA PHE A 86 -10.25 -14.57 -0.49
C PHE A 86 -9.73 -15.67 0.45
N HIS A 87 -10.43 -16.81 0.59
CA HIS A 87 -9.93 -17.90 1.44
C HIS A 87 -8.74 -18.64 0.84
N PHE A 88 -8.54 -18.58 -0.48
CA PHE A 88 -7.30 -19.06 -1.08
C PHE A 88 -6.15 -18.18 -0.64
N THR A 89 -6.26 -16.86 -0.82
CA THR A 89 -5.28 -15.88 -0.37
C THR A 89 -4.95 -16.06 1.11
N GLU A 90 -5.95 -16.05 2.00
CA GLU A 90 -5.73 -16.23 3.44
C GLU A 90 -5.05 -17.57 3.76
N THR A 91 -5.46 -18.65 3.09
CA THR A 91 -4.84 -19.98 3.30
C THR A 91 -3.39 -19.98 2.87
N ILE A 92 -3.06 -19.40 1.73
CA ILE A 92 -1.68 -19.32 1.24
C ILE A 92 -0.85 -18.46 2.19
N ASP A 93 -1.31 -17.25 2.52
CA ASP A 93 -0.62 -16.35 3.44
C ASP A 93 -0.37 -17.04 4.80
N THR A 94 -1.37 -17.76 5.32
CA THR A 94 -1.25 -18.54 6.57
C THR A 94 -0.22 -19.67 6.46
N LEU A 95 -0.19 -20.39 5.34
CA LEU A 95 0.77 -21.47 5.11
C LEU A 95 2.19 -20.92 4.98
N TYR A 96 2.37 -19.81 4.25
CA TYR A 96 3.65 -19.14 4.11
C TYR A 96 4.21 -18.68 5.45
N GLU A 97 3.40 -17.99 6.25
CA GLU A 97 3.78 -17.53 7.59
C GLU A 97 4.14 -18.71 8.50
N ARG A 98 3.28 -19.73 8.54
CA ARG A 98 3.44 -20.86 9.47
C ARG A 98 4.61 -21.77 9.09
N LEU A 99 4.86 -21.93 7.79
CA LEU A 99 6.01 -22.68 7.27
C LEU A 99 7.30 -21.83 7.24
N GLN A 100 7.20 -20.52 7.46
CA GLN A 100 8.31 -19.56 7.38
C GLN A 100 9.04 -19.63 6.04
N ILE A 101 8.28 -19.63 4.95
CA ILE A 101 8.77 -19.72 3.57
C ILE A 101 8.48 -18.44 2.79
N THR A 102 9.27 -18.17 1.76
CA THR A 102 9.12 -16.99 0.88
C THR A 102 8.70 -17.35 -0.55
N CYS A 103 8.89 -18.60 -0.95
CA CYS A 103 8.35 -19.18 -2.19
C CYS A 103 7.99 -20.67 -1.99
N PRO A 104 7.25 -21.32 -2.91
CA PRO A 104 6.82 -22.71 -2.74
C PRO A 104 8.00 -23.68 -2.58
N TYR A 105 9.12 -23.40 -3.25
CA TYR A 105 10.31 -24.24 -3.24
C TYR A 105 11.09 -24.21 -1.92
N ASP A 106 10.84 -23.22 -1.05
CA ASP A 106 11.48 -23.16 0.26
C ASP A 106 10.94 -24.22 1.24
N ILE A 107 9.87 -24.95 0.89
CA ILE A 107 9.41 -26.12 1.65
C ILE A 107 10.57 -27.10 1.93
N TYR A 108 11.46 -27.30 0.97
CA TYR A 108 12.61 -28.20 1.12
C TYR A 108 13.69 -27.70 2.06
N LYS A 109 13.67 -26.40 2.39
CA LYS A 109 14.58 -25.76 3.35
C LYS A 109 13.92 -25.53 4.72
N CYS A 110 12.60 -25.76 4.81
CA CYS A 110 11.84 -25.57 6.03
C CYS A 110 12.36 -26.52 7.14
N SER A 111 12.32 -26.05 8.39
CA SER A 111 12.76 -26.88 9.51
C SER A 111 11.88 -28.13 9.64
N ALA A 112 12.50 -29.26 9.95
CA ALA A 112 11.80 -30.53 10.15
C ALA A 112 10.70 -30.42 11.21
N ASP A 113 10.95 -29.67 12.29
CA ASP A 113 9.99 -29.46 13.38
C ASP A 113 8.73 -28.70 12.93
N ILE A 114 8.87 -27.67 12.09
CA ILE A 114 7.74 -26.90 11.56
C ILE A 114 6.90 -27.78 10.62
N LEU A 115 7.55 -28.52 9.73
CA LEU A 115 6.87 -29.45 8.83
C LEU A 115 6.17 -30.58 9.59
N GLN A 116 6.81 -31.11 10.63
CA GLN A 116 6.23 -32.18 11.45
C GLN A 116 4.98 -31.70 12.20
N LYS A 117 5.03 -30.52 12.84
CA LYS A 117 3.87 -29.96 13.55
C LYS A 117 2.67 -29.70 12.64
N THR A 118 2.93 -29.22 11.42
CA THR A 118 1.86 -28.97 10.45
C THR A 118 1.33 -30.29 9.85
N PHE A 119 2.20 -31.27 9.64
CA PHE A 119 1.82 -32.62 9.24
C PHE A 119 0.95 -33.35 10.27
N GLU A 120 1.20 -33.17 11.57
CA GLU A 120 0.38 -33.77 12.64
C GLU A 120 -1.09 -33.35 12.53
N SER A 121 -1.36 -32.07 12.23
CA SER A 121 -2.73 -31.58 11.98
C SER A 121 -3.36 -32.23 10.74
N VAL A 122 -2.56 -32.52 9.71
CA VAL A 122 -3.03 -33.26 8.53
C VAL A 122 -3.33 -34.71 8.86
N CYS A 123 -2.51 -35.38 9.67
CA CYS A 123 -2.77 -36.74 10.14
C CYS A 123 -4.08 -36.82 10.96
N GLU A 124 -4.38 -35.80 11.76
CA GLU A 124 -5.64 -35.72 12.50
C GLU A 124 -6.87 -35.55 11.60
N LEU A 125 -6.73 -34.89 10.45
CA LEU A 125 -7.80 -34.71 9.47
C LEU A 125 -7.90 -35.88 8.48
N ARG A 126 -6.76 -36.51 8.16
CA ARG A 126 -6.63 -37.55 7.14
C ARG A 126 -5.51 -38.53 7.51
N VAL A 127 -5.86 -39.50 8.36
CA VAL A 127 -4.95 -40.48 8.99
C VAL A 127 -4.05 -41.24 8.03
N HIS A 128 -4.50 -41.48 6.79
CA HIS A 128 -3.73 -42.25 5.80
C HIS A 128 -2.74 -41.42 4.97
N THR A 129 -2.59 -40.13 5.26
CA THR A 129 -1.66 -39.25 4.55
C THR A 129 -0.24 -39.50 5.03
N THR A 130 0.66 -39.89 4.13
CA THR A 130 2.08 -40.00 4.46
C THR A 130 2.77 -38.63 4.45
N PHE A 131 3.92 -38.50 5.12
CA PHE A 131 4.68 -37.25 5.12
C PHE A 131 5.07 -36.81 3.71
N THR A 132 5.51 -37.75 2.87
CA THR A 132 5.83 -37.46 1.45
C THR A 132 4.61 -36.98 0.66
N GLN A 133 3.43 -37.58 0.88
CA GLN A 133 2.19 -37.12 0.26
C GLN A 133 1.82 -35.72 0.74
N TYR A 134 2.00 -35.43 2.04
CA TYR A 134 1.77 -34.11 2.60
C TYR A 134 2.65 -33.04 1.96
N ILE A 135 3.96 -33.27 1.85
CA ILE A 135 4.89 -32.35 1.19
C ILE A 135 4.47 -32.11 -0.27
N LYS A 136 4.09 -33.17 -0.98
CA LYS A 136 3.60 -33.04 -2.36
C LYS A 136 2.31 -32.22 -2.44
N ILE A 137 1.34 -32.49 -1.56
CA ILE A 137 0.06 -31.76 -1.49
C ILE A 137 0.30 -30.27 -1.23
N LEU A 138 1.19 -29.94 -0.29
CA LEU A 138 1.58 -28.57 -0.02
C LEU A 138 2.20 -27.91 -1.25
N LEU A 139 3.22 -28.51 -1.85
CA LEU A 139 3.92 -27.94 -2.99
C LEU A 139 2.97 -27.72 -4.18
N ASP A 140 2.20 -28.75 -4.54
CA ASP A 140 1.23 -28.69 -5.65
C ASP A 140 0.20 -27.56 -5.44
N PHE A 141 -0.19 -27.29 -4.19
CA PHE A 141 -1.14 -26.23 -3.86
C PHE A 141 -0.48 -24.85 -3.89
N LEU A 142 0.67 -24.69 -3.24
CA LEU A 142 1.36 -23.40 -3.19
C LEU A 142 1.80 -22.98 -4.60
N GLU A 143 2.38 -23.87 -5.41
CA GLU A 143 2.75 -23.54 -6.80
C GLU A 143 1.54 -23.13 -7.64
N ARG A 144 0.43 -23.84 -7.51
CA ARG A 144 -0.77 -23.56 -8.29
C ARG A 144 -1.39 -22.22 -7.95
N TYR A 145 -1.35 -21.83 -6.68
CA TYR A 145 -2.08 -20.67 -6.18
C TYR A 145 -1.19 -19.51 -5.74
N ASP A 146 0.13 -19.58 -5.92
CA ASP A 146 1.06 -18.53 -5.49
C ASP A 146 0.67 -17.14 -6.00
N HIS A 147 0.14 -17.07 -7.22
CA HIS A 147 -0.37 -15.82 -7.83
C HIS A 147 -1.57 -15.19 -7.09
N MET A 148 -2.23 -15.92 -6.18
CA MET A 148 -3.31 -15.43 -5.32
C MET A 148 -2.81 -14.93 -3.96
N ARG A 149 -1.52 -15.13 -3.64
CA ARG A 149 -0.89 -14.67 -2.41
C ARG A 149 -0.85 -13.14 -2.38
N SER A 150 -1.01 -12.57 -1.18
CA SER A 150 -0.73 -11.14 -1.01
C SER A 150 0.78 -10.93 -1.14
N PRO A 151 1.26 -10.08 -2.07
CA PRO A 151 2.70 -9.85 -2.19
C PRO A 151 3.22 -9.23 -0.89
N THR A 152 4.30 -9.79 -0.38
CA THR A 152 5.00 -9.21 0.75
C THR A 152 5.71 -7.94 0.31
N ARG A 153 6.11 -7.14 1.29
CA ARG A 153 6.97 -5.98 1.06
C ARG A 153 8.21 -6.32 0.20
N GLN A 154 8.83 -7.48 0.43
CA GLN A 154 9.99 -7.88 -0.36
C GLN A 154 9.58 -8.24 -1.80
N ASP A 155 8.48 -8.97 -1.99
CA ASP A 155 7.96 -9.29 -3.32
C ASP A 155 7.66 -8.03 -4.14
N LEU A 156 7.12 -6.98 -3.48
CA LEU A 156 6.88 -5.67 -4.10
C LEU A 156 8.19 -5.00 -4.54
N LEU A 157 9.18 -4.97 -3.65
CA LEU A 157 10.48 -4.37 -3.95
C LEU A 157 11.19 -5.11 -5.09
N ASP A 158 11.15 -6.44 -5.09
CA ASP A 158 11.74 -7.27 -6.12
C ASP A 158 11.02 -7.05 -7.47
N TYR A 159 9.69 -7.04 -7.47
CA TYR A 159 8.87 -6.73 -8.65
C TYR A 159 9.27 -5.41 -9.31
N TYR A 160 9.32 -4.32 -8.54
CA TYR A 160 9.68 -3.01 -9.09
C TYR A 160 11.16 -2.87 -9.44
N THR A 161 12.04 -3.61 -8.77
CA THR A 161 13.45 -3.69 -9.15
C THR A 161 13.61 -4.39 -10.51
N THR A 162 12.76 -5.38 -10.83
CA THR A 162 12.80 -6.08 -12.13
C THR A 162 12.13 -5.31 -13.28
N LEU A 163 11.21 -4.38 -12.99
CA LEU A 163 10.45 -3.65 -14.01
C LEU A 163 11.12 -2.37 -14.52
N VAL A 164 12.12 -1.83 -13.83
CA VAL A 164 12.63 -0.47 -14.10
C VAL A 164 14.16 -0.45 -14.16
N GLU A 165 14.71 -0.56 -15.38
CA GLU A 165 15.85 0.27 -15.77
C GLU A 165 15.44 1.11 -17.00
N PRO A 166 15.00 2.34 -16.77
CA PRO A 166 15.45 3.47 -17.56
C PRO A 166 16.31 4.32 -16.63
N SER A 167 17.60 4.46 -16.93
CA SER A 167 18.46 5.38 -16.19
C SER A 167 17.90 6.79 -16.34
N CYS A 168 17.88 7.54 -15.24
CA CYS A 168 17.46 8.94 -15.22
C CYS A 168 18.58 9.86 -15.73
N ASP A 169 19.40 9.39 -16.68
CA ASP A 169 20.44 10.17 -17.34
C ASP A 169 19.83 11.00 -18.49
N ASP A 170 18.74 11.74 -18.23
CA ASP A 170 18.24 12.73 -19.18
C ASP A 170 19.02 14.05 -18.98
N PRO A 171 19.86 14.47 -19.94
CA PRO A 171 20.64 15.72 -19.86
C PRO A 171 19.79 16.99 -19.76
N ARG A 172 18.46 16.92 -19.85
CA ARG A 172 17.56 18.06 -19.64
C ARG A 172 17.46 18.51 -18.19
N VAL A 173 17.75 17.65 -17.20
CA VAL A 173 17.60 18.02 -15.77
C VAL A 173 18.73 18.93 -15.28
N GLN A 174 19.96 18.77 -15.81
CA GLN A 174 21.08 19.68 -15.50
C GLN A 174 20.82 21.13 -15.93
N ALA A 175 20.09 21.33 -17.04
CA ALA A 175 19.77 22.67 -17.52
C ALA A 175 18.79 23.42 -16.60
N VAL A 176 17.89 22.70 -15.92
CA VAL A 176 16.91 23.30 -14.99
C VAL A 176 17.57 23.68 -13.65
N GLU A 177 18.54 22.90 -13.17
CA GLU A 177 19.29 23.23 -11.96
C GLU A 177 20.15 24.50 -12.14
N GLU A 178 20.79 24.68 -13.30
CA GLU A 178 21.55 25.90 -13.61
C GLU A 178 20.64 27.13 -13.75
N GLU A 179 19.44 26.97 -14.32
CA GLU A 179 18.46 28.06 -14.49
C GLU A 179 17.84 28.48 -13.14
N VAL A 180 17.54 27.52 -12.25
CA VAL A 180 17.03 27.80 -10.90
C VAL A 180 18.11 28.35 -9.97
N ALA A 181 19.36 27.86 -10.06
CA ALA A 181 20.49 28.43 -9.33
C ALA A 181 20.82 29.86 -9.78
N GLY A 182 20.63 30.17 -11.08
CA GLY A 182 20.75 31.52 -11.63
C GLY A 182 19.71 32.50 -11.07
N MET A 183 18.45 32.07 -10.92
CA MET A 183 17.38 32.92 -10.36
C MET A 183 17.51 33.19 -8.86
N LEU A 184 18.19 32.32 -8.10
CA LEU A 184 18.42 32.50 -6.67
C LEU A 184 19.50 33.56 -6.36
N HIS A 185 20.38 33.90 -7.31
CA HIS A 185 21.39 34.94 -7.13
C HIS A 185 20.85 36.38 -7.33
N GLU A 186 19.66 36.56 -7.91
CA GLU A 186 19.07 37.90 -8.12
C GLU A 186 18.13 38.36 -6.99
N THR A 187 17.87 37.51 -5.98
CA THR A 187 16.96 37.83 -4.85
C THR A 187 17.65 38.05 -3.50
N GLU A 188 18.98 38.15 -3.45
CA GLU A 188 19.75 38.50 -2.24
C GLU A 188 19.61 39.99 -1.80
N GLY A 189 18.58 40.71 -2.29
CA GLY A 189 18.33 42.12 -1.98
C GLY A 189 17.21 42.43 -0.98
N LEU A 190 16.42 41.44 -0.52
CA LEU A 190 15.22 41.70 0.32
C LEU A 190 15.12 40.87 1.61
N GLY A 191 16.22 40.24 2.04
CA GLY A 191 16.25 39.30 3.17
C GLY A 191 16.69 39.86 4.53
N ASN A 192 16.65 41.16 4.79
CA ASN A 192 17.01 41.73 6.10
C ASN A 192 15.82 42.47 6.73
N ASN A 193 14.83 41.75 7.26
CA ASN A 193 13.85 42.35 8.19
C ASN A 193 13.06 41.39 9.10
N TYR A 194 13.52 40.14 9.30
CA TYR A 194 12.80 39.19 10.18
C TYR A 194 13.60 38.65 11.37
N ASN A 195 14.75 39.24 11.69
CA ASN A 195 15.52 38.88 12.90
C ASN A 195 15.43 39.90 14.04
N GLU A 196 14.65 40.98 13.92
CA GLU A 196 14.54 42.01 14.97
C GLU A 196 13.24 41.95 15.80
N ALA A 197 12.42 40.91 15.62
CA ALA A 197 11.18 40.71 16.39
C ALA A 197 11.28 39.65 17.51
N LEU A 198 12.48 39.12 17.80
CA LEU A 198 12.67 38.10 18.85
C LEU A 198 13.56 38.52 20.03
N GLU A 199 13.95 39.80 20.13
CA GLU A 199 14.76 40.32 21.24
C GLU A 199 14.13 41.51 21.99
N CYS A 200 12.80 41.67 21.94
CA CYS A 200 12.11 42.67 22.77
C CYS A 200 11.08 42.02 23.71
N SER A 201 11.54 41.14 24.59
CA SER A 201 10.79 40.79 25.80
C SER A 201 11.71 40.14 26.84
N SER A 202 12.42 40.96 27.64
CA SER A 202 12.50 40.79 29.11
C SER A 202 13.66 41.58 29.72
N SER A 203 13.43 42.85 30.03
CA SER A 203 14.11 43.56 31.12
C SER A 203 13.08 44.31 31.96
N LEU A 204 12.13 43.58 32.55
CA LEU A 204 11.36 44.07 33.70
C LEU A 204 11.18 42.93 34.69
N ASP A 205 11.86 43.06 35.83
CA ASP A 205 11.70 42.27 37.04
C ASP A 205 10.26 42.41 37.56
N MET A 206 9.51 41.30 37.57
CA MET A 206 8.30 41.13 38.37
C MET A 206 8.18 39.68 38.87
N PRO A 207 7.56 39.45 40.05
CA PRO A 207 7.83 38.31 40.90
C PRO A 207 7.20 37.00 40.41
N LYS A 208 7.96 35.93 40.64
CA LYS A 208 7.65 34.53 40.34
C LYS A 208 6.31 34.09 40.96
N GLN A 209 5.26 33.98 40.14
CA GLN A 209 4.16 33.05 40.39
C GLN A 209 4.36 31.82 39.52
N ARG A 210 4.67 30.70 40.18
CA ARG A 210 4.65 29.37 39.60
C ARG A 210 3.19 28.98 39.33
N HIS A 211 2.74 29.15 38.09
CA HIS A 211 1.68 28.32 37.54
C HIS A 211 2.32 27.31 36.61
N GLN A 212 2.33 26.05 37.04
CA GLN A 212 2.58 24.88 36.21
C GLN A 212 1.49 24.78 35.14
N ASP A 213 1.89 24.19 34.00
CA ASP A 213 1.13 23.91 32.78
C ASP A 213 1.13 25.01 31.70
N ILE A 214 2.33 25.46 31.31
CA ILE A 214 2.54 26.03 29.97
C ILE A 214 2.53 24.84 29.00
N HIS A 215 1.38 24.56 28.40
CA HIS A 215 1.31 23.68 27.24
C HIS A 215 2.26 24.23 26.16
N ASN A 216 3.33 23.49 25.85
CA ASN A 216 4.22 23.80 24.75
C ASN A 216 3.39 23.85 23.45
N SER A 217 3.11 25.06 22.98
CA SER A 217 2.41 25.29 21.72
C SER A 217 3.43 25.57 20.62
N ARG A 218 3.26 24.99 19.44
CA ARG A 218 4.15 25.18 18.29
C ARG A 218 3.36 25.53 17.04
N ARG A 219 3.98 26.24 16.10
CA ARG A 219 3.40 26.49 14.78
C ARG A 219 3.66 25.33 13.84
N CYS A 220 2.65 24.97 13.05
CA CYS A 220 2.80 24.05 11.94
C CYS A 220 3.56 24.70 10.79
N CYS A 221 4.56 24.01 10.24
CA CYS A 221 5.35 24.53 9.12
C CYS A 221 4.56 24.62 7.80
N ILE A 222 3.42 23.92 7.68
CA ILE A 222 2.59 23.89 6.47
C ILE A 222 1.51 24.98 6.54
N CYS A 223 0.60 24.93 7.54
CA CYS A 223 -0.48 25.92 7.65
C CYS A 223 -0.19 27.14 8.54
N ASN A 224 0.96 27.20 9.21
CA ASN A 224 1.33 28.24 10.20
C ASN A 224 0.44 28.34 11.45
N ASP A 225 -0.58 27.49 11.61
CA ASP A 225 -1.41 27.45 12.82
C ASP A 225 -0.60 27.05 14.06
N VAL A 226 -0.89 27.69 15.18
CA VAL A 226 -0.42 27.27 16.51
C VAL A 226 -1.27 26.09 17.00
N LYS A 227 -0.65 24.97 17.32
CA LYS A 227 -1.30 23.81 17.94
C LYS A 227 -0.55 23.40 19.22
N ILE A 228 -1.27 22.72 20.11
CA ILE A 228 -0.70 22.11 21.32
C ILE A 228 0.16 20.90 20.91
N ASP A 229 1.27 20.64 21.61
CA ASP A 229 2.25 19.58 21.28
C ASP A 229 1.62 18.21 20.95
N GLY A 230 0.50 17.82 21.57
CA GLY A 230 -0.19 16.55 21.26
C GLY A 230 -0.82 16.44 19.86
N TYR A 231 -1.01 17.57 19.17
CA TYR A 231 -1.53 17.63 17.79
C TYR A 231 -0.44 17.93 16.77
N MET A 232 0.82 17.86 17.19
CA MET A 232 1.99 18.16 16.37
C MET A 232 2.90 16.93 16.31
N LYS A 233 3.46 16.66 15.14
CA LYS A 233 4.54 15.69 14.95
C LYS A 233 5.81 16.41 14.56
N ASN A 234 6.92 15.99 15.16
CA ASN A 234 8.25 16.41 14.76
C ASN A 234 8.71 15.52 13.60
N VAL A 235 8.84 16.10 12.41
CA VAL A 235 9.25 15.40 11.21
C VAL A 235 10.76 15.55 11.06
N THR A 236 11.48 14.47 11.39
CA THR A 236 12.94 14.44 11.37
C THR A 236 13.51 13.67 10.19
N MET A 237 12.71 12.82 9.53
CA MET A 237 13.13 12.05 8.37
C MET A 237 12.83 12.80 7.09
N ASP A 238 13.84 13.00 6.24
CA ASP A 238 13.67 13.74 4.98
C ASP A 238 12.69 13.05 4.03
N ASN A 239 12.59 11.72 4.07
CA ASN A 239 11.62 10.95 3.29
C ASN A 239 10.17 11.25 3.71
N GLU A 240 9.94 11.47 5.01
CA GLU A 240 8.61 11.87 5.50
C GLU A 240 8.31 13.32 5.12
N LYS A 241 9.29 14.22 5.23
CA LYS A 241 9.14 15.61 4.76
C LYS A 241 8.80 15.64 3.27
N LEU A 242 9.48 14.83 2.47
CA LEU A 242 9.25 14.71 1.03
C LEU A 242 7.82 14.29 0.71
N LEU A 243 7.30 13.23 1.34
CA LEU A 243 5.94 12.77 1.07
C LEU A 243 4.85 13.70 1.62
N LEU A 244 5.08 14.36 2.76
CA LEU A 244 4.18 15.40 3.26
C LEU A 244 4.04 16.55 2.27
N ILE A 245 5.16 17.01 1.71
CA ILE A 245 5.16 18.09 0.73
C ILE A 245 4.58 17.63 -0.61
N LEU A 246 4.90 16.43 -1.06
CA LEU A 246 4.28 15.83 -2.24
C LEU A 246 2.75 15.75 -2.09
N GLY A 247 2.26 15.39 -0.90
CA GLY A 247 0.82 15.41 -0.59
C GLY A 247 0.21 16.79 -0.72
N CYS A 248 0.87 17.83 -0.21
CA CYS A 248 0.42 19.23 -0.35
C CYS A 248 0.38 19.68 -1.81
N VAL A 249 1.38 19.28 -2.60
CA VAL A 249 1.43 19.52 -4.05
C VAL A 249 0.23 18.85 -4.74
N PHE A 250 -0.06 17.59 -4.43
CA PHE A 250 -1.19 16.86 -5.03
C PHE A 250 -2.56 17.45 -4.69
N ARG A 251 -2.69 18.16 -3.56
CA ARG A 251 -3.87 18.93 -3.18
C ARG A 251 -3.87 20.37 -3.72
N ASN A 252 -2.83 20.77 -4.45
CA ASN A 252 -2.60 22.14 -4.93
C ASN A 252 -2.54 23.19 -3.81
N GLU A 253 -2.11 22.81 -2.61
CA GLU A 253 -1.93 23.73 -1.47
C GLU A 253 -0.61 24.48 -1.55
N ILE A 254 0.39 23.87 -2.19
CA ILE A 254 1.76 24.38 -2.33
C ILE A 254 2.20 24.17 -3.78
N SER A 255 2.87 25.16 -4.37
CA SER A 255 3.46 25.04 -5.69
C SER A 255 4.73 24.16 -5.68
N MET A 256 5.14 23.61 -6.82
CA MET A 256 6.40 22.85 -6.90
C MET A 256 7.61 23.69 -6.50
N ILE A 257 7.62 24.98 -6.83
CA ILE A 257 8.69 25.91 -6.46
C ILE A 257 8.76 26.08 -4.94
N ASP A 258 7.62 26.32 -4.28
CA ASP A 258 7.56 26.47 -2.83
C ASP A 258 7.92 25.17 -2.10
N ALA A 259 7.56 24.02 -2.69
CA ALA A 259 7.91 22.70 -2.19
C ALA A 259 9.43 22.51 -2.10
N HIS A 260 10.21 22.93 -3.12
CA HIS A 260 11.68 22.93 -3.05
C HIS A 260 12.20 23.80 -1.90
N GLY A 261 11.67 25.02 -1.78
CA GLY A 261 12.05 25.94 -0.70
C GLY A 261 11.70 25.43 0.70
N PHE A 262 10.75 24.50 0.82
CA PHE A 262 10.45 23.83 2.07
C PHE A 262 11.45 22.71 2.38
N LEU A 263 11.78 21.88 1.38
CA LEU A 263 12.65 20.70 1.56
C LEU A 263 14.10 21.05 1.88
N THR A 264 14.57 22.24 1.47
CA THR A 264 15.93 22.72 1.77
C THR A 264 16.12 23.25 3.19
N ARG A 265 15.04 23.37 3.99
CA ARG A 265 15.13 23.95 5.34
C ARG A 265 15.76 22.96 6.33
N PRO A 266 16.89 23.32 6.98
CA PRO A 266 17.60 22.44 7.92
C PRO A 266 16.92 22.31 9.29
N ALA A 267 15.86 23.08 9.53
CA ALA A 267 15.20 23.15 10.84
C ALA A 267 14.35 21.90 11.17
N LYS A 268 14.08 21.72 12.47
CA LYS A 268 13.05 20.79 12.95
C LYS A 268 11.70 21.20 12.37
N THR A 269 11.10 20.32 11.58
CA THR A 269 9.82 20.59 10.92
C THR A 269 8.71 20.05 11.80
N TYR A 270 7.93 20.94 12.40
CA TYR A 270 6.74 20.55 13.16
C TYR A 270 5.52 20.63 12.25
N VAL A 271 4.82 19.50 12.06
CA VAL A 271 3.65 19.41 11.19
C VAL A 271 2.46 18.92 12.01
N CYS A 272 1.30 19.55 11.85
CA CYS A 272 0.12 19.12 12.59
C CYS A 272 -0.40 17.77 12.07
N VAL A 273 -1.04 17.00 12.94
CA VAL A 273 -1.55 15.66 12.61
C VAL A 273 -2.57 15.70 11.46
N LEU A 274 -3.26 16.83 11.28
CA LEU A 274 -4.21 17.02 10.17
C LEU A 274 -3.54 16.86 8.80
N HIS A 275 -2.40 17.52 8.54
CA HIS A 275 -1.72 17.38 7.24
C HIS A 275 -1.15 15.98 7.03
N PHE A 276 -0.77 15.27 8.10
CA PHE A 276 -0.43 13.85 7.97
C PHE A 276 -1.61 13.05 7.44
N LYS A 277 -2.78 13.20 8.08
CA LYS A 277 -4.01 12.54 7.66
C LYS A 277 -4.38 12.89 6.22
N GLU A 278 -4.43 14.17 5.89
CA GLU A 278 -4.74 14.66 4.53
C GLU A 278 -3.76 14.12 3.50
N THR A 279 -2.46 14.05 3.83
CA THR A 279 -1.43 13.49 2.95
C THR A 279 -1.67 12.00 2.69
N ILE A 280 -1.96 11.23 3.73
CA ILE A 280 -2.22 9.80 3.59
C ILE A 280 -3.49 9.60 2.76
N ASP A 281 -4.59 10.28 3.10
CA ASP A 281 -5.84 10.20 2.36
C ASP A 281 -5.63 10.56 0.87
N THR A 282 -4.86 11.62 0.59
CA THR A 282 -4.50 12.03 -0.77
C THR A 282 -3.69 10.95 -1.51
N LEU A 283 -2.68 10.36 -0.86
CA LEU A 283 -1.86 9.32 -1.47
C LEU A 283 -2.69 8.07 -1.78
N TYR A 284 -3.57 7.66 -0.87
CA TYR A 284 -4.48 6.54 -1.08
C TYR A 284 -5.43 6.80 -2.26
N GLU A 285 -6.02 7.99 -2.33
CA GLU A 285 -6.89 8.39 -3.43
C GLU A 285 -6.15 8.42 -4.77
N LYS A 286 -4.97 9.06 -4.82
CA LYS A 286 -4.16 9.18 -6.04
C LYS A 286 -3.68 7.82 -6.55
N LEU A 287 -3.27 6.94 -5.64
CA LEU A 287 -2.80 5.59 -5.97
C LEU A 287 -3.94 4.59 -6.15
N GLN A 288 -5.19 4.96 -5.83
CA GLN A 288 -6.37 4.11 -5.88
C GLN A 288 -6.20 2.81 -5.08
N ILE A 289 -5.60 2.92 -3.90
CA ILE A 289 -5.33 1.80 -2.99
C ILE A 289 -6.21 1.86 -1.75
N THR A 290 -6.45 0.71 -1.11
CA THR A 290 -7.24 0.64 0.15
C THR A 290 -6.40 0.27 1.37
N CYS A 291 -5.24 -0.34 1.17
CA CYS A 291 -4.18 -0.56 2.17
C CYS A 291 -2.79 -0.33 1.54
N PRO A 292 -1.70 -0.18 2.33
CA PRO A 292 -0.36 0.06 1.78
C PRO A 292 0.09 -1.04 0.80
N TYR A 293 -0.32 -2.28 1.08
CA TYR A 293 0.04 -3.43 0.28
C TYR A 293 -0.72 -3.51 -1.04
N ASP A 294 -1.78 -2.74 -1.27
CA ASP A 294 -2.47 -2.73 -2.57
C ASP A 294 -1.64 -2.04 -3.67
N ILE A 295 -0.45 -1.51 -3.37
CA ILE A 295 0.39 -0.80 -4.32
C ILE A 295 0.75 -1.64 -5.58
N TYR A 296 0.78 -2.98 -5.50
CA TYR A 296 0.97 -3.84 -6.70
C TYR A 296 -0.24 -3.86 -7.63
N LYS A 297 -1.42 -3.49 -7.14
CA LYS A 297 -2.64 -3.39 -7.94
C LYS A 297 -2.72 -2.03 -8.63
N CYS A 298 -1.91 -1.06 -8.21
CA CYS A 298 -1.87 0.26 -8.81
C CYS A 298 -1.38 0.15 -10.26
N SER A 299 -1.97 0.94 -11.15
CA SER A 299 -1.53 0.93 -12.55
C SER A 299 -0.11 1.50 -12.66
N ALA A 300 0.68 0.96 -13.59
CA ALA A 300 2.03 1.44 -13.85
C ALA A 300 2.02 2.95 -14.19
N ASP A 301 1.03 3.42 -14.94
CA ASP A 301 0.87 4.83 -15.29
C ASP A 301 0.65 5.74 -14.08
N ILE A 302 -0.15 5.31 -13.10
CA ILE A 302 -0.39 6.08 -11.88
C ILE A 302 0.90 6.18 -11.08
N LEU A 303 1.58 5.05 -10.85
CA LEU A 303 2.84 5.02 -10.11
C LEU A 303 3.95 5.82 -10.80
N GLN A 304 4.02 5.77 -12.13
CA GLN A 304 4.97 6.51 -12.91
C GLN A 304 4.73 8.02 -12.78
N LYS A 305 3.48 8.48 -12.88
CA LYS A 305 3.15 9.90 -12.70
C LYS A 305 3.48 10.41 -11.31
N THR A 306 3.17 9.64 -10.27
CA THR A 306 3.48 10.03 -8.89
C THR A 306 4.99 9.97 -8.61
N PHE A 307 5.71 9.06 -9.25
CA PHE A 307 7.17 9.00 -9.23
C PHE A 307 7.79 10.23 -9.91
N GLU A 308 7.32 10.62 -11.10
CA GLU A 308 7.79 11.80 -11.82
C GLU A 308 7.65 13.08 -10.98
N SER A 309 6.50 13.28 -10.33
CA SER A 309 6.31 14.39 -9.39
C SER A 309 7.27 14.35 -8.19
N MET A 310 7.65 13.15 -7.72
CA MET A 310 8.66 13.02 -6.67
C MET A 310 10.08 13.31 -7.19
N CYS A 311 10.40 12.91 -8.43
CA CYS A 311 11.66 13.21 -9.09
C CYS A 311 11.86 14.71 -9.30
N GLU A 312 10.79 15.44 -9.60
CA GLU A 312 10.85 16.91 -9.63
C GLU A 312 11.30 17.47 -8.27
N LEU A 313 10.82 16.93 -7.14
CA LEU A 313 11.23 17.36 -5.80
C LEU A 313 12.60 16.82 -5.35
N ARG A 314 13.01 15.65 -5.87
CA ARG A 314 14.27 14.97 -5.54
C ARG A 314 14.76 14.13 -6.72
N VAL A 315 15.59 14.77 -7.55
CA VAL A 315 16.09 14.26 -8.84
C VAL A 315 16.74 12.87 -8.77
N HIS A 316 17.51 12.59 -7.72
CA HIS A 316 18.27 11.33 -7.62
C HIS A 316 17.49 10.16 -6.99
N THR A 317 16.17 10.27 -6.89
CA THR A 317 15.34 9.17 -6.37
C THR A 317 15.11 8.14 -7.46
N THR A 318 15.52 6.90 -7.23
CA THR A 318 15.17 5.80 -8.15
C THR A 318 13.74 5.33 -7.91
N PHE A 319 13.13 4.67 -8.90
CA PHE A 319 11.78 4.15 -8.75
C PHE A 319 11.65 3.17 -7.57
N THR A 320 12.62 2.27 -7.40
CA THR A 320 12.68 1.36 -6.23
C THR A 320 12.78 2.13 -4.91
N GLN A 321 13.58 3.20 -4.84
CA GLN A 321 13.65 4.06 -3.66
C GLN A 321 12.32 4.75 -3.40
N TYR A 322 11.64 5.24 -4.44
CA TYR A 322 10.31 5.82 -4.32
C TYR A 322 9.31 4.84 -3.72
N ILE A 323 9.19 3.63 -4.27
CA ILE A 323 8.28 2.60 -3.75
C ILE A 323 8.59 2.29 -2.28
N LYS A 324 9.89 2.16 -1.94
CA LYS A 324 10.30 1.92 -0.56
C LYS A 324 9.89 3.06 0.39
N ILE A 325 10.15 4.31 -0.01
CA ILE A 325 9.78 5.52 0.75
C ILE A 325 8.27 5.60 0.94
N LEU A 326 7.52 5.34 -0.13
CA LEU A 326 6.06 5.34 -0.13
C LEU A 326 5.51 4.27 0.81
N LEU A 327 5.95 3.01 0.68
CA LEU A 327 5.53 1.92 1.57
C LEU A 327 5.87 2.22 3.03
N ASP A 328 7.09 2.68 3.33
CA ASP A 328 7.50 3.05 4.71
C ASP A 328 6.58 4.10 5.33
N PHE A 329 6.17 5.08 4.54
CA PHE A 329 5.29 6.15 5.01
C PHE A 329 3.86 5.68 5.20
N LEU A 330 3.30 4.96 4.22
CA LEU A 330 1.93 4.44 4.29
C LEU A 330 1.79 3.44 5.45
N GLU A 331 2.70 2.47 5.59
CA GLU A 331 2.70 1.50 6.71
C GLU A 331 2.78 2.20 8.08
N ARG A 332 3.68 3.19 8.21
CA ARG A 332 3.88 3.90 9.49
C ARG A 332 2.66 4.70 9.90
N TYR A 333 1.94 5.27 8.94
CA TYR A 333 0.88 6.24 9.24
C TYR A 333 -0.53 5.77 8.87
N ASP A 334 -0.73 4.54 8.39
CA ASP A 334 -2.05 4.00 8.04
C ASP A 334 -3.10 4.15 9.16
N HIS A 335 -2.66 3.97 10.43
CA HIS A 335 -3.48 4.18 11.63
C HIS A 335 -4.07 5.59 11.80
N MET A 336 -3.63 6.58 11.01
CA MET A 336 -4.10 7.95 11.05
C MET A 336 -5.25 8.24 10.08
N ARG A 337 -5.58 7.30 9.19
CA ARG A 337 -6.72 7.41 8.28
C ARG A 337 -8.03 7.41 9.07
N ALA A 338 -9.00 8.18 8.58
CA ALA A 338 -10.37 7.98 9.05
C ALA A 338 -10.89 6.64 8.50
N PRO A 339 -11.66 5.88 9.30
CA PRO A 339 -12.35 4.68 8.82
C PRO A 339 -13.38 5.00 7.72
#